data_AF-A0A929EBY6-F1
#
_entry.id   AF-A0A929EBY6-F1
#
_cell.length_a   1.000
_cell.length_b   1.000
_cell.length_c   1.000
_cell.angle_alpha   90.00
_cell.angle_beta   90.00
_cell.angle_gamma   90.00
#
_symmetry.space_group_name_H-M   'P 1'
#
loop_
_entity.id
_entity.type
_entity.pdbx_description
1 polymer ?
#
loop_
_entity_poly.entity_id
_entity_poly.type
_entity_poly.pdbx_seq_one_letter_code
_entity_poly.pdbx_strand_id
1 'polypeptide(L)' 'MHPLIEKEHQQLIDLLDALDKCISTGNSANQVHKYLSDFVALAEEHFRNEEAIMETYKYTEIIDHKKEHA' A
#
# COMPACT_ATOMS: atom_id res chain seq x y z
N MET A 1 15.96 3.17 -2.98
CA MET A 1 14.71 2.70 -2.35
C MET A 1 15.04 1.49 -1.50
N HIS A 2 14.45 1.32 -0.32
CA HIS A 2 14.73 0.17 0.55
C HIS A 2 14.09 -1.10 -0.06
N PRO A 3 14.76 -2.27 -0.09
CA PRO A 3 14.23 -3.45 -0.81
C PRO A 3 12.84 -3.92 -0.37
N LEU A 4 12.52 -3.77 0.92
CA LEU A 4 11.17 -4.04 1.45
C LEU A 4 10.13 -3.10 0.83
N ILE A 5 10.43 -1.81 0.78
CA ILE A 5 9.54 -0.76 0.27
C ILE A 5 9.28 -0.94 -1.23
N GLU A 6 10.31 -1.30 -2.00
CA GLU A 6 10.16 -1.59 -3.43
C GLU A 6 9.26 -2.80 -3.68
N LYS A 7 9.42 -3.86 -2.86
CA LYS A 7 8.55 -5.04 -2.93
C LYS A 7 7.09 -4.70 -2.58
N GLU A 8 6.87 -3.94 -1.51
CA GLU A 8 5.52 -3.55 -1.09
C GLU A 8 4.82 -2.67 -2.13
N HIS A 9 5.54 -1.72 -2.75
CA HIS A 9 5.00 -0.95 -3.87
C HIS A 9 4.58 -1.86 -5.02
N GLN A 10 5.39 -2.84 -5.42
CA GLN A 10 5.00 -3.78 -6.47
C GLN A 10 3.72 -4.55 -6.08
N GLN A 11 3.62 -5.01 -4.84
CA GLN A 11 2.42 -5.72 -4.37
C GLN A 11 1.17 -4.82 -4.34
N LEU A 12 1.32 -3.54 -4.01
CA LEU A 12 0.23 -2.56 -4.08
C LEU A 12 -0.24 -2.35 -5.53
N ILE A 13 0.68 -2.23 -6.48
CA ILE A 13 0.35 -2.14 -7.91
C ILE A 13 -0.35 -3.42 -8.40
N ASP A 14 0.16 -4.60 -8.02
CA ASP A 14 -0.44 -5.87 -8.41
C ASP A 14 -1.91 -6.00 -7.91
N LEU A 15 -2.19 -5.49 -6.70
CA LEU A 15 -3.55 -5.44 -6.16
C LEU A 15 -4.44 -4.43 -6.89
N LEU A 16 -3.90 -3.27 -7.30
CA LEU A 16 -4.63 -2.30 -8.11
C LEU A 16 -4.97 -2.87 -9.50
N ASP A 17 -4.03 -3.55 -10.15
CA ASP A 17 -4.26 -4.21 -11.43
C ASP A 17 -5.33 -5.32 -11.31
N ALA A 18 -5.29 -6.09 -10.22
CA ALA A 18 -6.30 -7.10 -9.93
C ALA A 18 -7.69 -6.49 -9.68
N LEU A 19 -7.74 -5.37 -8.95
CA LEU A 19 -8.97 -4.62 -8.69
C LEU A 19 -9.56 -4.02 -9.97
N ASP A 20 -8.74 -3.37 -10.80
CA ASP A 20 -9.15 -2.78 -12.08
C ASP A 20 -9.71 -3.85 -13.02
N LYS A 21 -8.99 -4.97 -13.16
CA LYS A 21 -9.47 -6.13 -13.92
C LYS A 21 -10.78 -6.67 -13.36
N CYS A 22 -10.91 -6.77 -12.04
CA CYS A 22 -12.12 -7.24 -11.38
C CYS A 22 -13.33 -6.36 -11.74
N ILE A 23 -13.16 -5.03 -11.71
CA ILE A 23 -14.20 -4.06 -12.03
C ILE A 23 -14.53 -4.10 -13.53
N SER A 24 -13.53 -4.04 -14.40
CA SER A 24 -13.71 -3.94 -15.86
C SER A 24 -14.35 -5.18 -16.49
N THR A 25 -14.17 -6.37 -15.92
CA THR A 25 -14.82 -7.59 -16.39
C THR A 25 -16.19 -7.86 -15.74
N GLY A 26 -16.69 -6.95 -14.90
CA GLY A 26 -17.99 -7.09 -14.24
C GLY A 26 -18.05 -8.25 -13.23
N ASN A 27 -16.95 -8.53 -12.52
CA ASN A 27 -16.96 -9.53 -11.45
C ASN A 27 -17.84 -9.09 -10.28
N SER A 28 -18.10 -10.03 -9.36
CA SER A 28 -18.97 -9.77 -8.21
C SER A 28 -18.43 -8.67 -7.28
N ALA A 29 -19.36 -7.92 -6.68
CA ALA A 29 -19.04 -6.90 -5.67
C ALA A 29 -18.23 -7.47 -4.49
N ASN A 30 -18.46 -8.73 -4.11
CA ASN A 30 -17.69 -9.39 -3.05
C ASN A 30 -16.20 -9.53 -3.42
N GLN A 31 -15.90 -9.82 -4.69
CA GLN A 31 -14.53 -9.95 -5.16
C GLN A 31 -13.83 -8.59 -5.25
N VAL A 32 -14.54 -7.55 -5.71
CA VAL A 32 -14.07 -6.16 -5.68
C VAL A 32 -13.76 -5.72 -4.25
N HIS A 33 -14.69 -5.98 -3.33
CA HIS A 33 -14.52 -5.65 -1.91
C HIS A 33 -13.29 -6.36 -1.32
N LYS A 34 -13.09 -7.64 -1.64
CA LYS A 34 -11.91 -8.38 -1.20
C LYS A 34 -10.61 -7.72 -1.64
N TYR A 35 -10.45 -7.42 -2.93
CA TYR A 35 -9.22 -6.78 -3.42
C TYR A 35 -9.00 -5.39 -2.83
N LEU A 36 -10.07 -4.62 -2.62
CA LEU A 36 -9.99 -3.32 -1.96
C LEU A 36 -9.56 -3.46 -0.49
N SER A 37 -10.12 -4.41 0.24
CA SER A 37 -9.72 -4.70 1.63
C SER A 37 -8.27 -5.16 1.72
N ASP A 38 -7.84 -6.04 0.82
CA ASP A 38 -6.45 -6.51 0.75
C ASP A 38 -5.49 -5.35 0.44
N PHE A 39 -5.87 -4.42 -0.46
CA PHE A 39 -5.09 -3.22 -0.78
C PHE A 39 -4.94 -2.29 0.42
N VAL A 40 -6.04 -1.98 1.12
CA VAL A 40 -6.01 -1.11 2.31
C VAL A 40 -5.13 -1.73 3.40
N ALA A 41 -5.28 -3.02 3.68
CA ALA A 41 -4.47 -3.70 4.68
C ALA A 41 -2.97 -3.67 4.34
N LEU A 42 -2.60 -3.87 3.07
CA LEU A 42 -1.22 -3.79 2.61
C LEU A 42 -0.68 -2.36 2.66
N ALA A 43 -1.49 -1.34 2.30
CA ALA A 43 -1.08 0.06 2.35
C ALA A 43 -0.78 0.50 3.80
N GLU A 44 -1.62 0.11 4.76
CA GLU A 44 -1.35 0.37 6.17
C GLU A 44 -0.08 -0.31 6.68
N GLU A 45 0.21 -1.54 6.23
CA GLU A 45 1.46 -2.23 6.57
C GLU A 45 2.67 -1.54 5.96
N HIS A 46 2.58 -1.18 4.69
CA HIS A 46 3.60 -0.44 3.96
C HIS A 46 3.96 0.88 4.66
N PHE A 47 2.95 1.69 5.02
CA PHE A 47 3.18 2.95 5.74
C PHE A 47 3.88 2.74 7.08
N ARG A 48 3.46 1.75 7.87
CA ARG A 48 4.13 1.41 9.13
C ARG A 48 5.60 1.00 8.92
N ASN A 49 5.88 0.22 7.89
CA ASN A 49 7.23 -0.24 7.59
C ASN A 49 8.11 0.91 7.09
N GLU A 50 7.59 1.77 6.23
CA GLU A 50 8.30 2.96 5.74
C GLU A 50 8.64 3.91 6.89
N GLU A 51 7.69 4.18 7.77
CA GLU A 51 7.87 5.02 8.94
C GLU A 51 8.92 4.45 9.90
N ALA A 52 8.88 3.15 10.18
CA ALA A 52 9.88 2.49 11.02
C ALA A 52 11.30 2.57 10.42
N ILE A 53 11.41 2.46 9.09
CA ILE A 53 12.67 2.65 8.37
C ILE A 53 13.12 4.11 8.48
N MET A 54 12.24 5.08 8.24
CA MET A 54 12.53 6.51 8.37
C MET A 54 13.02 6.87 9.78
N GLU A 55 12.40 6.33 10.84
CA GLU A 55 12.83 6.51 12.24
C GLU A 55 14.23 5.95 12.46
N THR A 56 14.50 4.74 11.95
CA THR A 56 15.80 4.07 12.06
C THR A 56 16.92 4.91 11.43
N TYR A 57 16.64 5.54 10.29
CA TYR A 57 17.59 6.41 9.60
C TYR A 57 17.54 7.88 10.04
N LYS A 58 16.72 8.22 11.04
CA LYS A 58 16.52 9.60 11.53
C LYS A 58 16.16 10.59 10.41
N TYR A 59 15.25 10.17 9.52
CA TYR A 59 14.75 11.02 8.45
C TYR A 59 14.12 12.30 9.00
N THR A 60 14.56 13.45 8.51
CA THR A 60 14.25 14.76 9.11
C THR A 60 12.81 15.21 8.89
N GLU A 61 12.16 14.72 7.84
CA GLU A 61 10.81 15.15 7.43
C GLU A 61 9.73 14.11 7.78
N ILE A 62 10.02 13.18 8.69
CA ILE A 62 9.12 12.08 9.06
C ILE A 62 7.75 12.57 9.56
N ILE A 63 7.71 13.72 10.25
CA ILE A 63 6.45 14.26 10.78
C ILE A 63 5.51 14.68 9.64
N ASP A 64 6.06 15.27 8.58
CA ASP A 64 5.25 15.70 7.45
C ASP A 64 4.89 14.51 6.57
N HIS A 65 5.81 13.56 6.38
CA HIS A 65 5.52 12.31 5.65
C HIS A 65 4.38 11.50 6.31
N LYS A 66 4.39 11.35 7.64
CA LYS A 66 3.31 10.66 8.38
C LYS A 66 1.93 11.30 8.20
N LYS A 67 1.85 12.60 7.91
CA LYS A 67 0.56 13.27 7.67
C LYS A 67 -0.02 12.93 6.31
N GLU A 68 0.82 12.64 5.32
CA GLU A 68 0.37 12.23 3.99
C GLU A 68 -0.22 10.81 4.00
N HIS A 69 0.12 10.00 5.01
CA HIS A 69 -0.45 8.65 5.22
C HIS A 69 -1.79 8.63 5.97
N ALA A 70 -2.13 9.71 6.69
CA ALA A 70 -3.25 9.77 7.63
C ALA A 70 -4.53 10.32 7.00
#